data_AF-A0A3R7JI17-F1
#
_entry.id   AF-A0A3R7JI17-F1
#
_cell.length_a   1.000
_cell.length_b   1.000
_cell.length_c   1.000
_cell.angle_alpha   90.00
_cell.angle_beta   90.00
_cell.angle_gamma   90.00
#
_symmetry.space_group_name_H-M   'P 1'
#
loop_
_entity.id
_entity.type
_entity.pdbx_description
1 polymer ?
#
loop_
_entity_poly.entity_id
_entity_poly.type
_entity_poly.pdbx_seq_one_letter_code
_entity_poly.pdbx_strand_id
1 'polypeptide(L)'
;MVSDVTDGMLCGSEELLENWRLLSLNHKDVDMQLDRLGRGSEDSVVATMSLSFTITENTLSYVYPHLFVGAGEGSEEEGEWSPLAAKLVNQRLVMPGAAVSRMWLTFWTELVSLPIAT
;
A
#
# COMPACT_ATOMS: atom_id res chain seq x y z
N MET A 1 16.91 13.38 -12.98
CA MET A 1 17.56 12.08 -12.75
C MET A 1 16.79 11.03 -13.54
N VAL A 2 17.45 10.05 -14.16
CA VAL A 2 16.73 8.88 -14.71
C VAL A 2 16.15 8.12 -13.52
N SER A 3 14.89 7.71 -13.64
CA SER A 3 14.26 6.95 -12.57
C SER A 3 14.56 5.47 -12.77
N ASP A 4 15.29 4.91 -11.82
CA ASP A 4 15.71 3.51 -11.85
C ASP A 4 14.55 2.56 -11.47
N VAL A 5 13.49 3.06 -10.82
CA VAL A 5 12.38 2.26 -10.29
C VAL A 5 11.03 2.97 -10.44
N THR A 6 9.99 2.21 -10.78
CA THR A 6 8.61 2.69 -10.89
C THR A 6 7.62 1.58 -10.53
N ASP A 7 6.47 1.94 -9.96
CA ASP A 7 5.31 1.04 -9.77
C ASP A 7 4.26 1.18 -10.89
N GLY A 8 4.55 1.98 -11.92
CA GLY A 8 3.64 2.34 -13.01
C GLY A 8 2.90 3.66 -12.81
N MET A 9 2.79 4.16 -11.58
CA MET A 9 2.15 5.44 -11.23
C MET A 9 3.14 6.43 -10.61
N LEU A 10 4.05 5.92 -9.78
CA LEU A 10 5.12 6.64 -9.10
C LEU A 10 6.46 6.24 -9.70
N CYS A 11 7.43 7.16 -9.64
CA CYS A 11 8.71 7.03 -10.30
C CYS A 11 9.79 7.56 -9.35
N GLY A 12 10.80 6.75 -9.07
CA GLY A 12 11.88 7.08 -8.13
C GLY A 12 11.74 6.34 -6.80
N SER A 13 12.88 5.97 -6.21
CA SER A 13 12.90 5.22 -4.96
C SER A 13 12.34 6.02 -3.79
N GLU A 14 12.53 7.34 -3.79
CA GLU A 14 12.06 8.23 -2.72
C GLU A 14 10.52 8.30 -2.71
N GLU A 15 9.91 8.51 -3.87
CA GLU A 15 8.46 8.55 -4.03
C GLU A 15 7.82 7.21 -3.65
N LEU A 16 8.45 6.09 -4.04
CA LEU A 16 7.98 4.76 -3.67
C LEU A 16 8.09 4.51 -2.15
N LEU A 17 9.21 4.88 -1.53
CA LEU A 17 9.40 4.72 -0.08
C LEU A 17 8.44 5.60 0.71
N GLU A 18 8.18 6.83 0.26
CA GLU A 18 7.22 7.72 0.89
C GLU A 18 5.79 7.15 0.81
N ASN A 19 5.42 6.57 -0.33
CA ASN A 19 4.13 5.88 -0.47
C ASN A 19 4.03 4.69 0.51
N TRP A 20 5.10 3.89 0.65
CA TRP A 20 5.16 2.81 1.63
C TRP A 20 5.10 3.30 3.08
N ARG A 21 5.73 4.44 3.39
CA ARG A 21 5.65 5.10 4.71
C ARG A 21 4.21 5.51 5.01
N LEU A 22 3.53 6.18 4.08
CA LEU A 22 2.13 6.60 4.24
C LEU A 22 1.19 5.40 4.39
N LEU A 23 1.41 4.34 3.62
CA LEU A 23 0.63 3.11 3.74
C LEU A 23 0.78 2.49 5.13
N SER A 24 2.01 2.39 5.63
CA SER A 24 2.35 1.80 6.93
C SER A 24 1.89 2.65 8.11
N LEU A 25 1.85 3.97 7.96
CA LEU A 25 1.37 4.88 9.00
C LEU A 25 -0.15 4.89 9.11
N ASN A 26 -0.84 4.82 7.97
CA ASN A 26 -2.29 4.98 7.94
C ASN A 26 -3.05 3.67 8.11
N HIS A 27 -2.41 2.51 7.97
CA HIS A 27 -3.06 1.21 8.14
C HIS A 27 -2.36 0.39 9.22
N LYS A 28 -3.09 -0.54 9.84
CA LYS A 28 -2.53 -1.46 10.84
C LYS A 28 -2.32 -2.84 10.21
N ASP A 29 -1.41 -3.63 10.78
CA ASP A 29 -1.18 -5.03 10.40
C ASP A 29 -0.91 -5.19 8.89
N VAL A 30 -0.14 -4.25 8.33
CA VAL A 30 0.28 -4.27 6.93
C VAL A 30 1.19 -5.48 6.71
N ASP A 31 0.81 -6.34 5.78
CA ASP A 31 1.50 -7.57 5.45
C ASP A 31 1.52 -7.76 3.93
N MET A 32 2.71 -7.92 3.36
CA MET A 32 2.93 -8.15 1.94
C MET A 32 3.54 -9.54 1.76
N GLN A 33 2.81 -10.41 1.07
CA GLN A 33 3.21 -11.78 0.81
C GLN A 33 3.57 -11.95 -0.67
N LEU A 34 4.68 -12.63 -0.95
CA LEU A 34 5.01 -13.06 -2.31
C LEU A 34 4.35 -14.42 -2.58
N ASP A 35 3.31 -14.43 -3.41
CA ASP A 35 2.56 -15.64 -3.74
C ASP A 35 3.26 -16.48 -4.81
N ARG A 36 3.89 -15.80 -5.79
CA ARG A 36 4.57 -16.46 -6.91
C ARG A 36 5.65 -15.58 -7.49
N LEU A 37 6.77 -16.19 -7.85
CA LEU A 37 7.79 -15.59 -8.71
C LEU A 37 7.85 -16.38 -10.02
N GLY A 38 7.90 -15.68 -11.15
CA GLY A 38 7.99 -16.28 -12.47
C GLY A 38 8.88 -15.47 -13.40
N ARG A 39 9.36 -16.11 -14.46
CA ARG A 39 10.08 -15.42 -15.53
C ARG A 39 9.07 -14.69 -16.42
N GLY A 40 9.28 -13.40 -16.64
CA GLY A 40 8.53 -12.60 -17.61
C GLY A 40 9.16 -12.67 -19.00
N SER A 41 8.80 -11.74 -19.89
CA SER A 41 9.44 -11.62 -21.21
C SER A 41 10.88 -11.13 -21.07
N GLU A 42 11.77 -11.61 -21.96
CA GLU A 42 13.20 -11.29 -21.95
C GLU A 42 13.87 -11.65 -20.60
N ASP A 43 14.41 -10.64 -19.91
CA ASP A 43 15.10 -10.71 -18.61
C ASP A 43 14.24 -10.13 -17.46
N SER A 44 12.92 -10.11 -17.64
CA SER A 44 12.01 -9.66 -16.59
C SER A 44 11.59 -10.78 -15.63
N VAL A 45 11.20 -10.38 -14.44
CA VAL A 45 10.60 -11.24 -13.41
C VAL A 45 9.21 -10.71 -13.10
N VAL A 46 8.25 -11.63 -13.03
CA VAL A 46 6.88 -11.35 -12.62
C VAL A 46 6.69 -11.87 -11.21
N ALA A 47 6.32 -10.99 -10.29
CA ALA A 47 5.94 -11.31 -8.93
C ALA A 47 4.42 -11.17 -8.78
N THR A 48 3.75 -12.23 -8.31
CA THR A 48 2.39 -12.13 -7.80
C THR A 48 2.48 -12.00 -6.29
N MET A 49 1.76 -11.05 -5.73
CA MET A 49 1.83 -10.68 -4.33
C MET A 49 0.45 -10.38 -3.77
N SER A 50 0.27 -10.61 -2.48
CA SER A 50 -0.94 -10.24 -1.77
C SER A 50 -0.58 -9.21 -0.71
N LEU A 51 -1.14 -8.02 -0.82
CA LEU A 51 -1.05 -6.98 0.21
C LEU A 51 -2.29 -7.07 1.08
N SER A 52 -2.10 -7.14 2.38
CA SER A 52 -3.19 -7.07 3.34
C SER A 52 -2.93 -6.03 4.41
N PHE A 53 -4.01 -5.44 4.91
CA PHE A 53 -3.95 -4.46 5.98
C PHE A 53 -5.31 -4.32 6.65
N THR A 54 -5.31 -3.82 7.88
CA THR A 54 -6.50 -3.50 8.66
C THR A 54 -6.82 -2.02 8.54
N ILE A 55 -8.06 -1.71 8.14
CA ILE A 55 -8.58 -0.33 8.15
C ILE A 55 -8.86 0.08 9.59
N THR A 56 -8.39 1.26 9.98
CA THR A 56 -8.59 1.88 11.30
C THR A 56 -9.34 3.21 11.17
N GLU A 57 -9.73 3.80 12.28
CA GLU A 57 -10.27 5.17 12.31
C GLU A 57 -9.28 6.20 11.72
N ASN A 58 -7.97 5.99 11.94
CA ASN A 58 -6.92 6.80 11.33
C ASN A 58 -6.93 6.65 9.81
N THR A 59 -7.07 5.43 9.32
CA THR A 59 -7.20 5.15 7.87
C THR A 59 -8.38 5.90 7.27
N LEU A 60 -9.54 5.87 7.92
CA LEU A 60 -10.72 6.59 7.42
C LEU A 60 -10.47 8.10 7.35
N SER A 61 -9.87 8.67 8.39
CA SER A 61 -9.61 10.12 8.48
C SER A 61 -8.64 10.62 7.41
N TYR A 62 -7.57 9.87 7.13
CA TYR A 62 -6.49 10.33 6.26
C TYR A 62 -6.52 9.76 4.84
N VAL A 63 -7.05 8.54 4.65
CA VAL A 63 -7.03 7.84 3.34
C VAL A 63 -8.41 7.82 2.69
N TYR A 64 -9.48 7.73 3.48
CA TYR A 64 -10.85 7.69 2.98
C TYR A 64 -11.72 8.86 3.50
N PRO A 65 -11.26 10.13 3.44
CA PRO A 65 -12.01 11.26 4.01
C PRO A 65 -13.35 11.47 3.31
N HIS A 66 -13.49 11.00 2.07
CA HIS A 66 -14.75 11.04 1.31
C HIS A 66 -15.84 10.13 1.88
N LEU A 67 -15.52 9.22 2.81
CA LEU A 67 -16.51 8.43 3.53
C LEU A 67 -17.12 9.18 4.71
N PHE A 68 -16.62 10.38 5.04
CA PHE A 68 -17.24 11.30 5.98
C PHE A 68 -18.28 12.16 5.25
N VAL A 69 -19.53 12.13 5.71
CA VAL A 69 -20.68 12.78 5.07
C VAL A 69 -21.26 13.77 6.07
N GLY A 70 -21.55 15.01 5.66
CA GLY A 70 -22.36 15.93 6.48
C GLY A 70 -21.68 17.23 6.91
N ALA A 71 -20.39 17.44 6.63
CA ALA A 71 -19.81 18.78 6.71
C ALA A 71 -20.06 19.54 5.40
N GLY A 72 -21.31 19.96 5.15
CA GLY A 72 -21.55 21.02 4.18
C GLY A 72 -20.94 22.32 4.70
N GLU A 73 -20.27 23.08 3.84
CA GLU A 73 -19.75 24.40 4.22
C GLU A 73 -20.92 25.29 4.70
N GLY A 74 -21.02 25.51 6.01
CA GLY A 74 -22.01 26.40 6.62
C GLY A 74 -23.20 25.73 7.32
N SER A 75 -23.25 24.41 7.47
CA SER A 75 -24.25 23.73 8.32
C SER A 75 -23.69 23.40 9.71
N GLU A 76 -24.46 23.67 10.76
CA GLU A 76 -24.16 23.31 12.16
C GLU A 76 -24.33 21.80 12.46
N GLU A 77 -24.58 20.99 11.44
CA GLU A 77 -24.77 19.55 11.56
C GLU A 77 -23.42 18.86 11.82
N GLU A 78 -23.35 18.05 12.89
CA GLU A 78 -22.22 17.16 13.14
C GLU A 78 -22.10 16.17 11.97
N GLY A 79 -20.98 16.23 11.24
CA GLY A 79 -20.73 15.28 10.16
C GLY A 79 -20.63 13.85 10.70
N GLU A 80 -21.15 12.90 9.93
CA GLU A 80 -21.21 11.49 10.29
C GLU A 80 -20.42 10.63 9.30
N TRP A 81 -19.79 9.57 9.79
CA TRP A 81 -19.20 8.55 8.93
C TRP A 81 -20.30 7.78 8.19
N SER A 82 -20.12 7.57 6.89
CA SER A 82 -21.02 6.75 6.10
C SER A 82 -21.16 5.33 6.68
N PRO A 83 -22.30 4.64 6.44
CA PRO A 83 -22.47 3.24 6.86
C PRO A 83 -21.39 2.30 6.29
N LEU A 84 -20.77 2.68 5.16
CA LEU A 84 -19.64 1.95 4.59
C LEU A 84 -18.38 2.13 5.44
N ALA A 85 -18.06 3.35 5.89
CA ALA A 85 -16.95 3.60 6.81
C ALA A 85 -17.08 2.74 8.08
N ALA A 86 -18.25 2.74 8.71
CA ALA A 86 -18.51 1.92 9.90
C ALA A 86 -18.29 0.42 9.66
N LYS A 87 -18.60 -0.08 8.45
CA LYS A 87 -18.35 -1.48 8.08
C LYS A 87 -16.89 -1.79 7.80
N LEU A 88 -16.09 -0.81 7.39
CA LEU A 88 -14.69 -0.99 7.01
C LEU A 88 -13.76 -0.93 8.23
N VAL A 89 -14.09 -0.18 9.28
CA VAL A 89 -13.25 -0.12 10.49
C VAL A 89 -13.02 -1.52 11.07
N ASN A 90 -11.77 -1.79 11.43
CA ASN A 90 -11.26 -3.07 11.93
C ASN A 90 -11.39 -4.25 10.95
N GLN A 91 -11.76 -4.01 9.68
CA GLN A 91 -11.73 -5.05 8.66
C GLN A 91 -10.33 -5.19 8.07
N ARG A 92 -9.91 -6.45 7.87
CA ARG A 92 -8.71 -6.78 7.12
C ARG A 92 -9.05 -6.90 5.64
N LEU A 93 -8.50 -6.00 4.83
CA LEU A 93 -8.56 -6.10 3.38
C LEU A 93 -7.39 -6.93 2.88
N VAL A 94 -7.64 -7.74 1.86
CA VAL A 94 -6.62 -8.50 1.12
C VAL A 94 -6.74 -8.12 -0.34
N MET A 95 -5.69 -7.52 -0.87
CA MET A 95 -5.60 -7.05 -2.25
C MET A 95 -4.56 -7.89 -2.99
N PRO A 96 -4.98 -8.80 -3.89
CA PRO A 96 -4.06 -9.50 -4.77
C PRO A 96 -3.53 -8.51 -5.82
N GLY A 97 -2.22 -8.53 -6.03
CA GLY A 97 -1.49 -7.70 -6.96
C GLY A 97 -0.48 -8.50 -7.78
N ALA A 98 -0.08 -7.95 -8.93
CA ALA A 98 1.01 -8.48 -9.72
C ALA A 98 1.94 -7.33 -10.13
N ALA A 99 3.24 -7.52 -9.91
CA ALA A 99 4.28 -6.59 -10.32
C ALA A 99 5.19 -7.25 -11.36
N VAL A 100 5.55 -6.50 -12.41
CA VAL A 100 6.50 -6.96 -13.43
C VAL A 100 7.72 -6.04 -13.36
N SER A 101 8.88 -6.61 -13.04
CA SER A 101 10.14 -5.88 -13.04
C SER A 101 10.98 -6.33 -14.23
N ARG A 102 11.34 -5.39 -15.12
CA ARG A 102 12.40 -5.58 -16.12
C ARG A 102 13.73 -5.32 -15.43
N MET A 103 14.23 -6.36 -14.76
CA MET A 103 15.58 -6.48 -14.17
C MET A 103 15.95 -5.46 -13.08
N TRP A 104 15.69 -5.81 -11.82
CA TRP A 104 16.50 -5.38 -10.66
C TRP A 104 16.63 -6.56 -9.67
N LEU A 105 17.72 -7.30 -9.79
CA LEU A 105 18.10 -8.37 -8.86
C LEU A 105 19.01 -7.86 -7.71
N THR A 106 19.11 -6.55 -7.50
CA THR A 106 20.04 -5.97 -6.51
C THR A 106 19.39 -5.31 -5.29
N PHE A 107 18.08 -5.03 -5.26
CA PHE A 107 17.47 -4.35 -4.10
C PHE A 107 16.75 -5.30 -3.12
N TRP A 108 16.17 -6.40 -3.61
CA TRP A 108 15.40 -7.33 -2.77
C TRP A 108 16.25 -8.39 -2.06
N THR A 109 17.48 -8.63 -2.53
CA THR A 109 18.43 -9.52 -1.87
C THR A 109 19.03 -8.90 -0.60
N GLU A 110 19.20 -7.58 -0.53
CA GLU A 110 19.72 -6.93 0.69
C GLU A 110 18.67 -6.85 1.81
N LEU A 111 17.39 -6.64 1.47
CA LEU A 111 16.31 -6.52 2.45
C LEU A 111 15.94 -7.86 3.12
N VAL A 112 16.09 -8.98 2.41
CA VAL A 112 15.87 -10.34 2.95
C VAL A 112 17.14 -10.92 3.60
N SER A 113 18.30 -10.28 3.41
CA SER A 113 19.58 -10.73 3.98
C SER A 113 19.97 -10.06 5.30
N LEU A 114 19.12 -9.20 5.88
CA LEU A 114 19.39 -8.68 7.23
C LEU A 114 19.18 -9.80 8.27
N PRO A 115 20.23 -10.24 8.99
CA PRO A 115 20.06 -11.22 10.05
C PRO A 115 19.26 -10.58 11.18
N ILE A 116 18.24 -11.30 11.65
CA ILE A 116 17.60 -11.02 12.94
C ILE A 116 18.69 -11.23 14.00
N ALA A 117 19.31 -10.15 14.46
CA ALA A 117 20.19 -10.18 15.62
C ALA A 117 19.33 -10.57 16.84
N THR A 118 19.75 -11.63 17.51
CA THR A 118 19.12 -12.23 18.71
C THR A 118 19.61 -11.54 19.97
#